data_AF-A0A7V1JEZ0-F1
#
_entry.id   AF-A0A7V1JEZ0-F1
#
_cell.length_a   1.000
_cell.length_b   1.000
_cell.length_c   1.000
_cell.angle_alpha   90.00
_cell.angle_beta   90.00
_cell.angle_gamma   90.00
#
_symmetry.space_group_name_H-M   'P 1'
#
loop_
_entity.id
_entity.type
_entity.pdbx_description
1 polymer ?
#
loop_
_entity_poly.entity_id
_entity_poly.type
_entity_poly.pdbx_seq_one_letter_code
_entity_poly.pdbx_strand_id
1 'polypeptide(L)'
;MNINRLKKGKKGFTLIELLIVIAIIGILAAIAIPTYLSYVNRAKDSEAKTNLGAIFTDEIAFNATNSFYIGAGAASTLNAALGSLTPTHPFYPAVKG
;
A
#
# COMPACT_ATOMS: atom_id res chain seq x y z
N MET A 1 -54.84 -30.10 -31.70
CA MET A 1 -53.43 -29.99 -31.28
C MET A 1 -53.40 -29.19 -29.99
N ASN A 2 -53.23 -29.86 -28.84
CA ASN A 2 -53.31 -29.21 -27.53
C ASN A 2 -51.90 -28.78 -27.08
N ILE A 3 -51.71 -27.48 -26.84
CA ILE A 3 -50.40 -26.89 -26.53
C ILE A 3 -50.21 -26.74 -25.02
N ASN A 4 -49.52 -27.69 -24.40
CA ASN A 4 -49.12 -27.58 -22.99
C ASN A 4 -47.96 -26.58 -22.85
N ARG A 5 -48.27 -25.32 -22.48
CA ARG A 5 -47.26 -24.32 -22.12
C ARG A 5 -46.71 -24.60 -20.73
N LEU A 6 -45.51 -25.19 -20.66
CA LEU A 6 -44.69 -25.24 -19.45
C LEU A 6 -44.29 -23.81 -19.05
N LYS A 7 -45.01 -23.18 -18.12
CA LYS A 7 -44.54 -21.97 -17.44
C LYS A 7 -43.34 -22.35 -16.57
N LYS A 8 -42.13 -22.18 -17.10
CA LYS A 8 -40.89 -22.20 -16.32
C LYS A 8 -40.97 -21.02 -15.34
N GLY A 9 -41.27 -21.31 -14.07
CA GLY A 9 -41.46 -20.30 -13.04
C GLY A 9 -40.23 -19.39 -12.92
N LYS A 10 -40.43 -18.09 -13.09
CA LYS A 10 -39.40 -17.10 -12.77
C LYS A 10 -39.25 -17.05 -11.26
N LYS A 11 -38.23 -17.71 -10.71
CA LYS A 11 -37.79 -17.50 -9.32
C LYS A 11 -37.14 -16.12 -9.26
N GLY A 12 -37.88 -15.13 -8.75
CA GLY A 12 -37.35 -13.80 -8.49
C GLY A 12 -36.61 -13.78 -7.16
N PHE A 13 -35.56 -12.95 -7.08
CA PHE A 13 -34.86 -12.62 -5.84
C PHE A 13 -35.78 -11.77 -4.95
N THR A 14 -35.90 -12.12 -3.68
CA THR A 14 -36.79 -11.42 -2.75
C THR A 14 -36.09 -10.20 -2.16
N LEU A 15 -36.84 -9.13 -1.88
CA LEU A 15 -36.27 -7.95 -1.21
C LEU A 15 -35.80 -8.26 0.22
N ILE A 16 -36.40 -9.27 0.86
CA ILE A 16 -35.99 -9.71 2.19
C ILE A 16 -34.67 -10.47 2.18
N GLU A 17 -34.39 -11.26 1.13
CA GLU A 17 -33.07 -11.87 0.92
C GLU A 17 -32.00 -10.79 0.78
N LEU A 18 -32.26 -9.74 -0.01
CA LEU A 18 -31.33 -8.62 -0.13
C LEU A 18 -31.11 -7.91 1.22
N LEU A 19 -32.18 -7.71 1.99
CA LEU A 19 -32.16 -6.96 3.24
C LEU A 19 -31.27 -7.63 4.30
N ILE A 20 -31.36 -8.95 4.42
CA ILE A 20 -30.52 -9.69 5.38
C ILE A 20 -29.05 -9.66 4.94
N VAL A 21 -28.79 -9.75 3.64
CA VAL A 21 -27.41 -9.70 3.10
C VAL A 21 -26.75 -8.36 3.39
N ILE A 22 -27.41 -7.24 3.12
CA ILE A 22 -26.86 -5.91 3.42
C ILE A 22 -26.70 -5.69 4.93
N ALA A 23 -27.58 -6.26 5.76
CA ALA A 23 -27.47 -6.16 7.21
C ALA A 23 -26.20 -6.88 7.72
N ILE A 24 -25.92 -8.09 7.22
CA ILE A 24 -24.72 -8.84 7.58
C ILE A 24 -23.46 -8.12 7.07
N ILE A 25 -23.44 -7.67 5.80
CA ILE A 25 -22.30 -6.93 5.25
C ILE A 25 -22.07 -5.63 6.03
N GLY A 26 -23.14 -4.94 6.46
CA GLY A 26 -23.05 -3.73 7.28
C GLY A 26 -22.36 -3.98 8.63
N ILE A 27 -22.71 -5.06 9.33
CA ILE A 27 -22.07 -5.44 10.60
C ILE A 27 -20.59 -5.76 10.39
N LEU A 28 -20.27 -6.54 9.35
CA LEU A 28 -18.89 -6.90 9.02
C LEU A 28 -18.06 -5.66 8.65
N ALA A 29 -18.60 -4.78 7.81
CA ALA A 29 -17.93 -3.55 7.38
C ALA A 29 -17.65 -2.60 8.55
N ALA A 30 -18.58 -2.49 9.50
CA ALA A 30 -18.40 -1.64 10.68
C ALA A 30 -17.16 -2.00 11.51
N ILE A 31 -16.81 -3.29 11.60
CA ILE A 31 -15.63 -3.79 12.33
C ILE A 31 -14.39 -3.83 11.41
N ALA A 32 -14.58 -4.25 10.16
CA ALA A 32 -13.50 -4.46 9.20
C ALA A 32 -12.85 -3.14 8.73
N ILE A 33 -13.63 -2.08 8.52
CA ILE A 33 -13.09 -0.80 8.04
C ILE A 33 -12.07 -0.18 9.02
N PRO A 34 -12.40 0.07 10.31
CA PRO A 34 -11.44 0.71 11.21
C PRO A 34 -10.20 -0.16 11.46
N THR A 35 -10.37 -1.49 11.52
CA THR A 35 -9.25 -2.41 11.68
C THR A 35 -8.34 -2.38 10.45
N TYR A 36 -8.90 -2.49 9.25
CA TYR A 36 -8.15 -2.40 7.99
C TYR A 36 -7.36 -1.09 7.86
N LEU A 37 -7.97 0.05 8.18
CA LEU A 37 -7.28 1.35 8.15
C LEU A 37 -6.09 1.39 9.12
N SER A 38 -6.24 0.83 10.33
CA SER A 38 -5.14 0.70 11.29
C SER A 38 -4.01 -0.17 10.75
N TYR A 39 -4.32 -1.28 10.08
CA TYR A 39 -3.29 -2.14 9.45
C TYR A 39 -2.51 -1.40 8.36
N VAL A 40 -3.20 -0.68 7.48
CA VAL A 40 -2.55 0.10 6.41
C VAL A 40 -1.64 1.18 7.00
N ASN A 41 -2.09 1.89 8.04
CA ASN A 41 -1.27 2.91 8.69
C ASN A 41 -0.03 2.31 9.34
N ARG A 42 -0.16 1.19 10.04
CA ARG A 42 1.00 0.47 10.62
C ARG A 42 1.98 -0.01 9.56
N ALA A 43 1.49 -0.47 8.41
CA ALA A 43 2.33 -0.86 7.28
C ALA A 43 3.14 0.34 6.75
N LYS A 44 2.48 1.48 6.56
CA LYS A 44 3.14 2.74 6.16
C LYS A 44 4.18 3.21 7.18
N ASP A 45 3.85 3.14 8.48
CA ASP A 45 4.78 3.50 9.54
C ASP A 45 6.00 2.57 9.56
N SER A 46 5.79 1.27 9.32
CA SER A 46 6.88 0.29 9.21
C SER A 46 7.77 0.59 8.01
N GLU A 47 7.17 0.89 6.85
CA GLU A 47 7.90 1.26 5.63
C GLU A 47 8.72 2.54 5.85
N ALA A 48 8.10 3.57 6.43
CA ALA A 48 8.78 4.82 6.76
C ALA A 48 9.98 4.59 7.70
N LYS A 49 9.82 3.76 8.73
CA LYS A 49 10.92 3.40 9.65
C LYS A 49 12.07 2.68 8.93
N THR A 50 11.76 1.73 8.06
CA THR A 50 12.77 1.04 7.25
C THR A 50 13.52 2.02 6.36
N ASN A 51 12.80 2.89 5.64
CA ASN A 51 13.39 3.87 4.74
C ASN A 51 14.27 4.87 5.50
N LEU A 52 13.82 5.38 6.66
CA LEU A 52 14.60 6.27 7.50
C LEU A 52 15.85 5.59 8.08
N GLY A 53 15.76 4.32 8.47
CA GLY A 53 16.91 3.54 8.94
C GLY A 53 17.96 3.32 7.85
N ALA A 54 17.53 3.10 6.61
CA ALA A 54 18.42 3.02 5.46
C ALA A 54 19.14 4.36 5.22
N ILE A 55 18.39 5.47 5.15
CA ILE A 55 18.96 6.82 4.97
C ILE A 55 19.98 7.14 6.08
N PHE A 56 19.65 6.85 7.34
CA PHE A 56 20.55 7.09 8.47
C PHE A 56 21.88 6.32 8.33
N THR A 57 21.80 5.05 7.92
CA THR A 57 22.99 4.22 7.69
C THR A 57 23.85 4.77 6.54
N ASP A 58 23.20 5.19 5.45
CA ASP A 58 23.86 5.77 4.29
C ASP A 58 24.54 7.11 4.62
N GLU A 59 23.90 7.97 5.42
CA GLU A 59 24.48 9.25 5.86
C GLU A 59 25.73 9.05 6.74
N ILE A 60 25.74 8.05 7.62
CA ILE A 60 26.93 7.71 8.42
C ILE A 60 28.06 7.22 7.51
N ALA A 61 27.76 6.35 6.55
CA ALA A 61 28.75 5.86 5.60
C ALA A 61 29.32 7.00 4.73
N PHE A 62 28.47 7.92 4.30
CA PHE A 62 28.87 9.11 3.56
C PHE A 62 29.78 10.02 4.39
N ASN A 63 29.42 10.28 5.65
CA ASN A 63 30.21 11.08 6.57
C ASN A 63 31.58 10.46 6.83
N ALA A 64 31.66 9.14 6.99
CA ALA A 64 32.94 8.44 7.20
C ALA A 64 33.93 8.65 6.03
N THR A 65 33.41 8.84 4.80
CA THR A 65 34.23 9.07 3.61
C THR A 65 34.53 10.55 3.37
N ASN A 66 33.54 11.42 3.60
CA ASN A 66 33.58 12.83 3.17
C ASN A 66 33.72 13.83 4.33
N SER A 67 33.76 13.35 5.57
CA SER A 67 33.85 14.16 6.80
C SER A 67 32.75 15.22 6.97
N PHE A 68 31.62 15.07 6.29
CA PHE A 68 30.46 15.97 6.34
C PHE A 68 29.14 15.21 6.08
N TYR A 69 28.01 15.73 6.56
CA TYR A 69 26.65 15.19 6.33
C TYR A 69 25.88 16.02 5.31
N ILE A 70 25.19 15.41 4.36
CA ILE A 70 24.37 16.13 3.40
C ILE A 70 23.17 16.77 4.11
N GLY A 71 23.09 18.10 4.11
CA GLY A 71 21.91 18.79 4.63
C GLY A 71 20.69 18.59 3.73
N ALA A 72 19.49 18.54 4.31
CA ALA A 72 18.22 18.30 3.61
C ALA A 72 17.94 19.23 2.41
N GLY A 73 18.59 20.41 2.35
CA GLY A 73 18.50 21.36 1.22
C GLY A 73 19.66 21.31 0.21
N ALA A 74 20.70 20.51 0.46
CA ALA A 74 21.87 20.39 -0.42
C ALA A 74 21.75 19.19 -1.38
N ALA A 75 20.91 18.20 -1.08
CA ALA A 75 20.65 17.07 -1.97
C ALA A 75 19.99 17.51 -3.29
N SER A 76 19.13 18.52 -3.27
CA SER A 76 18.46 19.05 -4.47
C SER A 76 19.40 19.77 -5.44
N THR A 77 20.47 20.39 -4.93
CA THR A 77 21.50 21.04 -5.78
C THR A 77 22.57 20.06 -6.26
N LEU A 78 22.85 19.00 -5.49
CA LEU A 78 23.83 17.96 -5.86
C LEU A 78 23.26 16.88 -6.81
N ASN A 79 21.97 16.53 -6.70
CA ASN A 79 21.31 15.53 -7.57
C ASN A 79 21.16 15.99 -9.04
N ALA A 80 21.27 17.30 -9.31
CA ALA A 80 21.34 17.84 -10.67
C ALA A 80 22.73 17.71 -11.30
N ALA A 81 23.79 17.57 -10.50
CA ALA A 81 25.19 17.53 -10.96
C ALA A 81 25.79 16.11 -10.94
N LEU A 82 25.26 15.21 -10.11
CA LEU A 82 25.68 13.82 -10.00
C LEU A 82 24.45 12.95 -10.29
N GLY A 83 24.24 12.61 -11.56
CA GLY A 83 23.04 11.91 -12.02
C GLY A 83 22.64 10.75 -11.11
N SER A 84 21.39 10.78 -10.64
CA SER A 84 20.68 9.74 -9.90
C SER A 84 21.59 8.71 -9.25
N LEU A 85 22.19 9.06 -8.10
CA LEU A 85 22.74 8.06 -7.20
C LEU A 85 21.55 7.24 -6.70
N THR A 86 21.24 6.15 -7.39
CA THR A 86 20.48 5.07 -6.81
C THR A 86 21.32 4.57 -5.64
N PRO A 87 20.88 4.73 -4.38
CA PRO A 87 21.67 4.24 -3.25
C PRO A 87 21.69 2.71 -3.33
N THR A 88 22.71 2.14 -3.96
CA THR A 88 22.99 0.72 -3.89
C THR A 88 23.57 0.44 -2.51
N HIS A 89 22.69 0.13 -1.57
CA HIS A 89 23.08 -0.35 -0.26
C HIS A 89 23.41 -1.85 -0.36
N PRO A 90 24.37 -2.37 0.43
CA PRO A 90 24.84 -3.77 0.35
C PRO A 90 23.76 -4.84 0.56
N PHE A 91 22.58 -4.46 1.07
CA PHE A 91 21.49 -5.38 1.41
C PHE A 91 20.26 -5.32 0.48
N TYR A 92 20.23 -4.46 -0.54
CA TYR A 92 19.21 -4.54 -1.59
C TYR A 92 19.85 -4.53 -2.99
N PRO A 93 19.47 -5.46 -3.88
CA PRO A 93 19.89 -5.41 -5.27
C PRO A 93 19.30 -4.17 -5.95
N ALA A 94 20.11 -3.49 -6.76
CA ALA A 94 19.67 -2.40 -7.62
C ALA A 94 18.48 -2.87 -8.48
N VAL A 95 17.33 -2.22 -8.33
CA VAL A 95 16.21 -2.43 -9.26
C VAL A 95 16.60 -1.78 -10.58
N LYS A 96 17.07 -2.60 -11.53
CA LYS A 96 17.32 -2.19 -12.92
C LYS A 96 15.99 -1.80 -13.58
N GLY A 97 15.88 -0.54 -13.97
CA GLY A 97 15.06 -0.06 -15.07
C GLY A 97 15.98 0.52 -16.13
#